data_AF-A0A4Y8PHH0-F1
#
_entry.id   AF-A0A4Y8PHH0-F1
#
_cell.length_a   1.000
_cell.length_b   1.000
_cell.length_c   1.000
_cell.angle_alpha   90.00
_cell.angle_beta   90.00
_cell.angle_gamma   90.00
#
_symmetry.space_group_name_H-M   'P 1'
#
loop_
_entity.id
_entity.type
_entity.pdbx_description
1 polymer ?
#
loop_
_entity_poly.entity_id
_entity_poly.type
_entity_poly.pdbx_seq_one_letter_code
_entity_poly.pdbx_strand_id
1 'polypeptide(L)'
;MKKIAFSLICSLLVSFNPFFSTYAQEEKTVIKGKVLDMVCYIDHGAEGEKHLKCAKTCIGSGLPVGLKGEDGKLYLIVGEHKPINQQLVSKAQQTITVKGKVVSKDGFNLIENAEIVE
;
A
#
# COMPACT_ATOMS: atom_id res chain seq x y z
N MET A 1 15.07 65.49 4.27
CA MET A 1 15.54 65.81 5.63
C MET A 1 14.34 65.78 6.58
N LYS A 2 14.46 65.04 7.70
CA LYS A 2 13.59 65.03 8.91
C LYS A 2 12.14 64.50 8.69
N LYS A 3 11.82 63.25 9.08
CA LYS A 3 11.55 62.67 10.42
C LYS A 3 10.04 62.68 10.73
N ILE A 4 9.62 61.75 11.61
CA ILE A 4 8.29 61.58 12.27
C ILE A 4 7.40 60.54 11.55
N ALA A 5 6.82 59.50 12.17
CA ALA A 5 7.01 58.85 13.47
C ALA A 5 6.24 57.50 13.43
N PHE A 6 6.75 56.57 14.24
CA PHE A 6 6.09 55.35 14.72
C PHE A 6 4.63 55.58 15.16
N SER A 7 3.72 54.67 14.79
CA SER A 7 2.58 54.35 15.65
C SER A 7 2.18 52.89 15.50
N LEU A 8 2.40 52.13 16.58
CA LEU A 8 1.77 50.86 16.87
C LEU A 8 0.24 50.99 16.80
N ILE A 9 -0.42 50.11 16.05
CA ILE A 9 -1.71 49.55 16.49
C ILE A 9 -1.60 48.03 16.39
N CYS A 10 -1.32 47.45 17.54
CA CYS A 10 -1.45 46.03 17.81
C CYS A 10 -2.93 45.70 18.03
N SER A 11 -3.31 44.48 17.67
CA SER A 11 -4.44 43.71 18.21
C SER A 11 -5.88 44.17 17.93
N LEU A 12 -6.51 43.53 16.94
CA LEU A 12 -7.88 43.01 17.09
C LEU A 12 -7.93 41.53 16.62
N LEU A 13 -7.58 40.65 17.56
CA LEU A 13 -8.16 39.33 17.85
C LEU A 13 -8.70 38.50 16.66
N VAL A 14 -7.81 37.79 15.97
CA VAL A 14 -8.15 36.56 15.24
C VAL A 14 -7.85 35.38 16.16
N SER A 15 -8.82 34.99 17.01
CA SER A 15 -8.68 33.82 17.88
C SER A 15 -9.95 32.95 17.84
N PHE A 16 -10.33 32.53 16.64
CA PHE A 16 -11.12 31.31 16.45
C PHE A 16 -10.33 30.45 15.47
N ASN A 17 -9.29 29.79 15.98
CA ASN A 17 -8.67 28.68 15.28
C ASN A 17 -9.34 27.42 15.84
N PRO A 18 -10.42 26.90 15.22
CA PRO A 18 -10.76 25.52 15.47
C PRO A 18 -9.54 24.73 14.99
N PHE A 19 -8.91 24.04 15.93
CA PHE A 19 -8.06 22.90 15.64
C PHE A 19 -8.94 21.90 14.86
N PHE A 20 -9.11 22.13 13.57
CA PHE A 20 -9.55 21.12 12.62
C PHE A 20 -8.40 20.14 12.56
N SER A 21 -8.43 19.18 13.48
CA SER A 21 -7.65 17.97 13.36
C SER A 21 -8.15 17.27 12.10
N THR A 22 -7.49 17.56 10.98
CA THR A 22 -7.65 16.76 9.77
C THR A 22 -7.07 15.39 10.13
N TYR A 23 -7.94 14.47 10.56
CA TYR A 23 -7.60 13.07 10.48
C TYR A 23 -7.48 12.80 8.99
N ALA A 24 -6.24 12.82 8.48
CA ALA A 24 -5.95 12.44 7.11
C ALA A 24 -6.51 11.04 6.92
N GLN A 25 -7.61 10.94 6.20
CA GLN A 25 -8.21 9.65 5.86
C GLN A 25 -7.18 8.93 5.00
N GLU A 26 -6.70 7.79 5.48
CA GLU A 26 -5.69 7.00 4.78
C GLU A 26 -6.25 6.62 3.39
N GLU A 27 -5.72 7.24 2.34
CA GLU A 27 -6.21 7.04 0.98
C GLU A 27 -5.83 5.63 0.52
N LYS A 28 -6.79 4.71 0.61
CA LYS A 28 -6.63 3.34 0.13
C LYS A 28 -6.87 3.29 -1.38
N THR A 29 -5.87 2.81 -2.11
CA THR A 29 -5.93 2.53 -3.54
C THR A 29 -6.52 1.13 -3.78
N VAL A 30 -7.22 0.94 -4.91
CA VAL A 30 -7.72 -0.35 -5.36
C VAL A 30 -6.82 -0.85 -6.48
N ILE A 31 -6.23 -2.04 -6.31
CA ILE A 31 -5.30 -2.66 -7.24
C ILE A 31 -5.84 -4.03 -7.63
N LYS A 32 -6.01 -4.25 -8.93
CA LYS A 32 -6.32 -5.56 -9.50
C LYS A 32 -5.05 -6.20 -10.03
N GLY A 33 -4.86 -7.48 -9.73
CA GLY A 33 -3.67 -8.17 -10.17
C GLY A 33 -3.60 -9.63 -9.75
N LYS A 34 -2.57 -10.32 -10.23
CA LYS A 34 -2.37 -11.75 -10.02
C LYS A 34 -1.57 -12.02 -8.75
N VAL A 35 -2.05 -12.92 -7.90
CA VAL A 35 -1.37 -13.36 -6.68
C VAL A 35 -0.16 -14.22 -7.04
N LEU A 36 1.02 -13.83 -6.56
CA LEU A 36 2.28 -14.52 -6.84
C LEU A 36 2.97 -14.98 -5.56
N ASP A 37 3.67 -16.11 -5.67
CA ASP A 37 4.81 -16.40 -4.81
C ASP A 37 5.98 -15.52 -5.27
N MET A 38 6.42 -14.60 -4.42
CA MET A 38 7.42 -13.62 -4.79
C MET A 38 8.82 -14.22 -4.96
N VAL A 39 9.11 -15.30 -4.24
CA VAL A 39 10.44 -15.92 -4.28
C VAL A 39 10.69 -16.51 -5.66
N CYS A 40 9.80 -17.40 -6.12
CA CYS A 40 9.95 -18.03 -7.43
C CYS A 40 9.73 -17.06 -8.60
N TYR A 41 8.86 -16.07 -8.45
CA TYR A 41 8.64 -15.09 -9.51
C TYR A 41 9.88 -14.20 -9.74
N ILE A 42 10.52 -13.70 -8.67
CA ILE A 42 11.71 -12.86 -8.81
C ILE A 42 12.93 -13.68 -9.24
N ASP A 43 13.11 -14.88 -8.67
CA ASP A 43 14.26 -15.73 -8.95
C ASP A 43 14.31 -16.21 -10.41
N HIS A 44 13.18 -16.68 -10.96
CA HIS A 44 13.15 -17.27 -12.29
C HIS A 44 11.83 -17.07 -13.06
N GLY A 45 11.02 -16.07 -12.71
CA GLY A 45 9.82 -15.70 -13.47
C GLY A 45 8.67 -16.71 -13.39
N ALA A 46 8.63 -17.54 -12.36
CA ALA A 46 7.64 -18.60 -12.23
C ALA A 46 6.22 -18.03 -11.98
N GLU A 47 5.28 -18.30 -12.89
CA GLU A 47 3.87 -17.95 -12.74
C GLU A 47 2.97 -18.85 -13.62
N GLY A 48 1.65 -18.76 -13.42
CA GLY A 48 0.63 -19.49 -14.17
C GLY A 48 0.29 -20.87 -13.59
N GLU A 49 -0.59 -21.59 -14.29
CA GLU A 49 -1.18 -22.85 -13.83
C GLU A 49 -0.14 -23.91 -13.46
N LYS A 50 0.94 -24.01 -14.27
CA LYS A 50 2.04 -24.96 -14.02
C LYS A 50 2.76 -24.70 -12.69
N HIS A 51 2.72 -23.47 -12.20
CA HIS A 51 3.38 -23.07 -10.96
C HIS A 51 2.42 -23.01 -9.75
N LEU A 52 1.12 -23.28 -9.94
CA LEU A 52 0.11 -23.17 -8.89
C LEU A 52 0.43 -23.98 -7.62
N LYS A 53 0.84 -25.24 -7.78
CA LYS A 53 1.14 -26.12 -6.63
C LYS A 53 2.32 -25.60 -5.82
N CYS A 54 3.39 -25.19 -6.51
CA CYS A 54 4.59 -24.65 -5.88
C CYS A 54 4.27 -23.33 -5.16
N ALA A 55 3.56 -22.41 -5.83
CA ALA A 55 3.14 -21.15 -5.24
C ALA A 55 2.29 -21.36 -3.97
N LYS A 56 1.34 -22.29 -3.97
CA LYS A 56 0.54 -22.64 -2.78
C LYS A 56 1.41 -23.14 -1.63
N THR A 57 2.39 -23.98 -1.91
CA THR A 57 3.34 -24.46 -0.89
C THR A 57 4.15 -23.30 -0.31
N CYS A 58 4.79 -22.49 -1.16
CA CYS A 58 5.60 -21.35 -0.74
C CYS A 58 4.82 -20.33 0.10
N ILE A 59 3.65 -19.90 -0.40
CA ILE A 59 2.79 -18.95 0.30
C ILE A 59 2.31 -19.55 1.62
N GLY A 60 1.88 -20.82 1.62
CA GLY A 60 1.43 -21.52 2.83
C GLY A 60 2.52 -21.69 3.89
N SER A 61 3.78 -21.77 3.48
CA SER A 61 4.96 -21.81 4.37
C SER A 61 5.40 -20.43 4.87
N GLY A 62 4.71 -19.35 4.48
CA GLY A 62 5.01 -17.99 4.95
C GLY A 62 6.03 -17.23 4.11
N LEU A 63 6.40 -17.74 2.92
CA LEU A 63 7.24 -16.97 2.00
C LEU A 63 6.50 -15.72 1.48
N PRO A 64 7.22 -14.66 1.08
CA PRO A 64 6.58 -13.42 0.65
C PRO A 64 5.56 -13.64 -0.48
N VAL A 65 4.36 -13.10 -0.29
CA VAL A 65 3.27 -13.14 -1.26
C VAL A 65 3.06 -11.75 -1.85
N GLY A 66 2.80 -11.68 -3.15
CA GLY A 66 2.68 -10.41 -3.85
C GLY A 66 1.57 -10.35 -4.87
N LEU A 67 1.39 -9.17 -5.45
CA LEU A 67 0.48 -8.90 -6.56
C LEU A 67 1.27 -8.40 -7.76
N LYS A 68 1.10 -9.04 -8.91
CA LYS A 68 1.46 -8.44 -10.20
C LYS A 68 0.24 -7.67 -10.71
N GLY A 69 0.27 -6.36 -10.53
CA GLY A 69 -0.81 -5.46 -10.90
C GLY A 69 -0.99 -5.39 -12.41
N GLU A 70 -2.22 -5.12 -12.85
CA GLU A 70 -2.53 -4.83 -14.26
C GLU A 70 -1.86 -3.52 -14.75
N ASP A 71 -1.40 -2.68 -13.82
CA ASP A 71 -0.59 -1.49 -14.07
C ASP A 71 0.89 -1.79 -14.39
N GLY A 72 1.25 -3.08 -14.48
CA GLY A 72 2.61 -3.53 -14.78
C GLY A 72 3.57 -3.48 -13.58
N LYS A 73 3.08 -3.13 -12.39
CA LYS A 73 3.90 -3.07 -11.17
C LYS A 73 3.80 -4.36 -10.37
N LEU A 74 4.83 -4.60 -9.57
CA LEU A 74 4.91 -5.71 -8.63
C LEU A 74 4.83 -5.14 -7.22
N TYR A 75 3.94 -5.72 -6.43
CA TYR A 75 3.63 -5.30 -5.08
C TYR A 75 3.89 -6.43 -4.10
N LEU A 76 4.65 -6.18 -3.04
CA LEU A 76 4.55 -6.98 -1.83
C LEU A 76 3.21 -6.66 -1.15
N ILE A 77 2.51 -7.65 -0.60
CA ILE A 77 1.21 -7.43 0.07
C ILE A 77 1.33 -7.83 1.53
N VAL A 78 0.88 -6.94 2.42
CA VAL A 78 0.75 -7.21 3.85
C VAL A 78 -0.62 -6.78 4.35
N GLY A 79 -1.12 -7.46 5.39
CA GLY A 79 -2.27 -6.97 6.14
C GLY A 79 -1.88 -5.77 7.02
N GLU A 80 -2.67 -5.50 8.05
CA GLU A 80 -2.33 -4.50 9.06
C GLU A 80 -1.17 -4.97 9.94
N HIS A 81 0.06 -4.67 9.50
CA HIS A 81 1.32 -5.11 10.12
C HIS A 81 1.38 -6.61 10.44
N LYS A 82 0.70 -7.43 9.64
CA LYS A 82 0.57 -8.89 9.83
C LYS A 82 0.73 -9.63 8.50
N PRO A 83 1.22 -10.87 8.52
CA PRO A 83 1.19 -11.75 7.35
C PRO A 83 -0.25 -11.95 6.84
N ILE A 84 -0.42 -11.96 5.52
CA ILE A 84 -1.72 -12.22 4.87
C ILE A 84 -1.74 -13.55 4.10
N ASN A 85 -0.64 -14.32 4.18
CA ASN A 85 -0.43 -15.61 3.50
C ASN A 85 -1.60 -16.59 3.62
N GLN A 86 -2.17 -16.75 4.81
CA GLN A 86 -3.29 -17.68 5.04
C GLN A 86 -4.54 -17.32 4.24
N GLN A 87 -4.76 -16.02 3.98
CA GLN A 87 -5.89 -15.55 3.16
C GLN A 87 -5.60 -15.72 1.66
N LEU A 88 -4.33 -15.60 1.25
CA LEU A 88 -3.92 -15.61 -0.16
C LEU A 88 -3.51 -16.98 -0.70
N VAL A 89 -3.25 -17.97 0.14
CA VAL A 89 -2.84 -19.31 -0.32
C VAL A 89 -3.87 -19.97 -1.24
N SER A 90 -5.16 -19.81 -0.95
CA SER A 90 -6.24 -20.35 -1.79
C SER A 90 -6.39 -19.59 -3.12
N LYS A 91 -5.83 -18.38 -3.19
CA LYS A 91 -5.88 -17.43 -4.32
C LYS A 91 -4.59 -17.42 -5.15
N ALA A 92 -3.60 -18.24 -4.83
CA ALA A 92 -2.33 -18.31 -5.58
C ALA A 92 -2.58 -18.43 -7.10
N GLN A 93 -1.86 -17.64 -7.89
CA GLN A 93 -1.97 -17.53 -9.35
C GLN A 93 -3.32 -17.03 -9.90
N GLN A 94 -4.29 -16.70 -9.03
CA GLN A 94 -5.55 -16.08 -9.43
C GLN A 94 -5.39 -14.57 -9.52
N THR A 95 -6.23 -13.94 -10.35
CA THR A 95 -6.39 -12.48 -10.33
C THR A 95 -7.42 -12.12 -9.28
N ILE A 96 -7.06 -11.19 -8.39
CA ILE A 96 -7.92 -10.67 -7.32
C ILE A 96 -7.90 -9.15 -7.35
N THR A 97 -8.86 -8.54 -6.66
CA THR A 97 -8.86 -7.11 -6.40
C THR A 97 -8.55 -6.86 -4.92
N VAL A 98 -7.53 -6.05 -4.65
CA VAL A 98 -7.08 -5.70 -3.30
C VAL A 98 -7.21 -4.20 -3.10
N LYS A 99 -7.79 -3.80 -1.97
CA LYS A 99 -7.78 -2.43 -1.49
C LYS A 99 -6.72 -2.29 -0.41
N GLY A 100 -5.90 -1.25 -0.46
CA GLY A 100 -4.88 -0.99 0.56
C GLY A 100 -4.12 0.31 0.30
N LYS A 101 -3.23 0.67 1.21
CA LYS A 101 -2.36 1.84 1.01
C LYS A 101 -1.11 1.43 0.25
N VAL A 102 -0.84 2.11 -0.85
CA VAL A 102 0.38 1.87 -1.63
C VAL A 102 1.49 2.77 -1.11
N VAL A 103 2.63 2.16 -0.76
CA VAL A 103 3.87 2.88 -0.50
C VAL A 103 4.96 2.36 -1.44
N SER A 104 5.81 3.27 -1.90
CA SER A 104 6.92 2.94 -2.78
C SER A 104 8.22 3.51 -2.22
N LYS A 105 9.27 2.69 -2.20
CA LYS A 105 10.61 3.09 -1.73
C LYS A 105 11.66 2.28 -2.48
N ASP A 106 12.66 2.97 -3.04
CA ASP A 106 13.83 2.35 -3.69
C ASP A 106 13.47 1.30 -4.76
N GLY A 107 12.40 1.54 -5.52
CA GLY A 107 11.92 0.65 -6.57
C GLY A 107 11.00 -0.49 -6.09
N PHE A 108 10.83 -0.66 -4.78
CA PHE A 108 9.85 -1.58 -4.22
C PHE A 108 8.48 -0.91 -4.07
N ASN A 109 7.42 -1.68 -4.25
CA ASN A 109 6.06 -1.28 -3.94
C ASN A 109 5.47 -2.24 -2.90
N LEU A 110 4.75 -1.68 -1.93
CA LEU A 110 4.08 -2.39 -0.87
C LEU A 110 2.62 -1.94 -0.83
N ILE A 111 1.71 -2.90 -0.74
CA ILE A 111 0.31 -2.66 -0.38
C ILE A 111 0.19 -2.98 1.12
N GLU A 112 0.06 -1.93 1.93
CA GLU A 112 -0.23 -2.00 3.36
C GLU A 112 -1.73 -2.11 3.62
N ASN A 113 -2.11 -2.69 4.76
CA ASN A 113 -3.51 -2.79 5.21
C ASN A 113 -4.41 -3.41 4.14
N ALA A 114 -3.90 -4.46 3.47
CA ALA A 114 -4.54 -5.09 2.33
C ALA A 114 -5.85 -5.79 2.73
N GLU A 115 -6.91 -5.48 1.98
CA GLU A 115 -8.24 -6.07 2.06
C GLU A 115 -8.59 -6.66 0.68
N ILE A 116 -8.86 -7.96 0.63
CA ILE A 116 -9.34 -8.61 -0.59
C ILE A 116 -10.81 -8.20 -0.77
N VAL A 117 -11.12 -7.54 -1.88
CA VAL A 117 -12.48 -7.06 -2.14
C VAL A 117 -13.23 -7.92 -3.17
N GLU A 118 -12.51 -8.64 -4.05
CA GLU A 118 -13.03 -9.64 -5.00
C GLU A 118 -11.98 -10.72 -5.32
#